data_AF-A0A024FCL4-F1
#
_entry.id   AF-A0A024FCL4-F1
#
_cell.length_a   1.000
_cell.length_b   1.000
_cell.length_c   1.000
_cell.angle_alpha   90.00
_cell.angle_beta   90.00
_cell.angle_gamma   90.00
#
_symmetry.space_group_name_H-M   'P 1'
#
loop_
_entity.id
_entity.type
_entity.pdbx_description
1 polymer ?
#
loop_
_entity_poly.entity_id
_entity_poly.type
_entity_poly.pdbx_seq_one_letter_code
_entity_poly.pdbx_strand_id
1 'polypeptide(L)'
;MKKILILFTFFLFTFSVYSQNNNGAIRSSIHFPENVDAPLTEKEKLMIDEVYQSSAKEIVYNQKEYLKDIKHLLRNRILIYEDSNVKTQKKCKLLSQVPLQNTYNEDLTRDTKIDLSNFNPLKYKLDFFANGTYLYRIDNTNYFIQITSQYRKNLKN
;
A
#
# COMPACT_ATOMS: atom_id res chain seq x y z
N MET A 1 -58.02 -35.57 -36.00
CA MET A 1 -56.53 -35.56 -35.91
C MET A 1 -56.09 -34.12 -35.66
N LYS A 2 -55.82 -33.77 -34.39
CA LYS A 2 -55.49 -32.40 -33.96
C LYS A 2 -54.02 -32.12 -34.28
N LYS A 3 -53.74 -31.13 -35.12
CA LYS A 3 -52.38 -30.58 -35.30
C LYS A 3 -52.12 -29.63 -34.13
N ILE A 4 -51.30 -30.06 -33.16
CA ILE A 4 -50.81 -29.20 -32.09
C ILE A 4 -49.61 -28.44 -32.64
N LEU A 5 -49.77 -27.14 -32.83
CA LEU A 5 -48.69 -26.22 -33.18
C LEU A 5 -47.99 -25.82 -31.87
N ILE A 6 -46.82 -26.40 -31.59
CA ILE A 6 -45.99 -25.98 -30.45
C ILE A 6 -45.23 -24.72 -30.88
N LEU A 7 -45.68 -23.57 -30.38
CA LEU A 7 -44.97 -22.30 -30.53
C LEU A 7 -43.85 -22.25 -29.47
N PHE A 8 -42.61 -22.52 -29.88
CA PHE A 8 -41.43 -22.36 -29.03
C PHE A 8 -41.07 -20.87 -28.93
N THR A 9 -41.66 -20.16 -27.96
CA THR A 9 -41.24 -18.80 -27.61
C THR A 9 -39.95 -18.86 -26.80
N PHE A 10 -38.83 -18.67 -27.50
CA PHE A 10 -37.51 -18.46 -26.90
C PHE A 10 -37.51 -17.09 -26.20
N PHE A 11 -37.84 -17.06 -24.92
CA PHE A 11 -37.72 -15.87 -24.09
C PHE A 11 -36.24 -15.68 -23.73
N LEU A 12 -35.48 -15.02 -24.61
CA LEU A 12 -34.11 -14.58 -24.33
C LEU A 12 -34.18 -13.46 -23.29
N PHE A 13 -34.09 -13.83 -22.01
CA PHE A 13 -33.69 -12.90 -20.96
C PHE A 13 -32.26 -12.44 -21.28
N THR A 14 -32.12 -11.30 -21.96
CA THR A 14 -30.86 -10.58 -21.99
C THR A 14 -30.61 -10.07 -20.58
N PHE A 15 -29.78 -10.77 -19.82
CA PHE A 15 -29.13 -10.19 -18.65
C PHE A 15 -28.25 -9.05 -19.16
N SER A 16 -28.78 -7.83 -19.11
CA SER A 16 -28.00 -6.62 -19.24
C SER A 16 -27.05 -6.57 -18.04
N VAL A 17 -25.85 -7.11 -18.21
CA VAL A 17 -24.75 -6.89 -17.27
C VAL A 17 -24.38 -5.42 -17.41
N TYR A 18 -25.00 -4.57 -16.59
CA TYR A 18 -24.50 -3.23 -16.37
C TYR A 18 -23.17 -3.35 -15.62
N SER A 19 -22.07 -3.42 -16.37
CA SER A 19 -20.79 -2.97 -15.83
C SER A 19 -20.97 -1.50 -15.50
N GLN A 20 -21.20 -1.18 -14.22
CA GLN A 20 -21.14 0.19 -13.73
C GLN A 20 -19.69 0.65 -13.89
N ASN A 21 -19.40 1.26 -15.05
CA ASN A 21 -18.22 2.07 -15.24
C ASN A 21 -18.39 3.27 -14.31
N ASN A 22 -17.80 3.20 -13.12
CA ASN A 22 -17.69 4.36 -12.26
C ASN A 22 -16.94 5.42 -13.06
N ASN A 23 -17.71 6.41 -13.55
CA ASN A 23 -17.29 7.59 -14.28
C ASN A 23 -15.84 7.95 -13.94
N GLY A 24 -15.02 8.09 -14.97
CA GLY A 24 -13.58 8.36 -14.90
C GLY A 24 -13.25 9.55 -14.02
N ALA A 25 -13.21 9.32 -12.71
CA ALA A 25 -12.47 10.13 -11.78
C ALA A 25 -11.05 10.13 -12.34
N ILE A 26 -10.64 11.27 -12.88
CA ILE A 26 -9.29 11.47 -13.40
C ILE A 26 -8.35 11.05 -12.27
N ARG A 27 -7.78 9.84 -12.36
CA ARG A 27 -6.74 9.42 -11.43
C ARG A 27 -5.62 10.41 -11.69
N SER A 28 -5.38 11.31 -10.74
CA SER A 28 -4.23 12.20 -10.77
C SER A 28 -3.00 11.34 -11.08
N SER A 29 -2.23 11.71 -12.09
CA SER A 29 -1.00 10.99 -12.41
C SER A 29 -0.06 11.02 -11.20
N ILE A 30 0.59 9.89 -10.94
CA ILE A 30 1.59 9.80 -9.88
C ILE A 30 2.78 10.65 -10.31
N HIS A 31 3.20 11.56 -9.44
CA HIS A 31 4.41 12.36 -9.66
C HIS A 31 5.58 11.73 -8.92
N PHE A 32 6.43 11.02 -9.65
CA PHE A 32 7.64 10.43 -9.11
C PHE A 32 8.76 11.49 -9.04
N PRO A 33 9.37 11.70 -7.85
CA PRO A 33 10.56 12.53 -7.73
C PRO A 33 11.77 11.85 -8.39
N GLU A 34 12.75 12.66 -8.82
CA GLU A 34 13.97 12.19 -9.51
C GLU A 34 14.76 11.15 -8.71
N ASN A 35 14.73 11.23 -7.37
CA ASN A 35 15.43 10.30 -6.50
C ASN A 35 14.96 8.84 -6.65
N VAL A 36 13.80 8.58 -7.27
CA VAL A 36 13.26 7.23 -7.48
C VAL A 36 14.02 6.48 -8.58
N ASP A 37 14.67 7.17 -9.51
CA ASP A 37 15.40 6.54 -10.60
C ASP A 37 16.78 6.01 -10.15
N ALA A 38 17.30 6.48 -9.02
CA ALA A 38 18.51 5.93 -8.41
C ALA A 38 18.34 4.44 -8.01
N PRO A 39 19.42 3.63 -8.06
CA PRO A 39 19.42 2.25 -7.57
C PRO A 39 18.93 2.13 -6.12
N LEU A 40 18.50 0.94 -5.72
CA LEU A 40 18.22 0.66 -4.31
C LEU A 40 19.50 0.82 -3.49
N THR A 41 19.37 1.40 -2.31
CA THR A 41 20.39 1.32 -1.28
C THR A 41 20.40 -0.08 -0.65
N GLU A 42 21.51 -0.47 -0.03
CA GLU A 42 21.58 -1.74 0.71
C GLU A 42 20.50 -1.84 1.78
N LYS A 43 20.20 -0.74 2.48
CA LYS A 43 19.14 -0.70 3.48
C LYS A 43 17.77 -1.02 2.88
N GLU A 44 17.42 -0.39 1.76
CA GLU A 44 16.14 -0.65 1.09
C GLU A 44 16.08 -2.08 0.53
N LYS A 45 17.20 -2.60 0.03
CA LYS A 45 17.30 -3.98 -0.43
C LYS A 45 17.03 -4.96 0.72
N LEU A 46 17.67 -4.76 1.87
CA LEU A 46 17.44 -5.57 3.08
C LEU A 46 15.99 -5.50 3.55
N MET A 47 15.37 -4.31 3.53
CA MET A 47 13.95 -4.16 3.89
C MET A 47 13.02 -4.97 2.99
N ILE A 48 13.30 -4.98 1.68
CA ILE A 48 12.53 -5.76 0.70
C ILE A 48 12.78 -7.26 0.90
N ASP A 49 14.04 -7.67 1.00
CA ASP A 49 14.43 -9.08 1.16
C ASP A 49 13.86 -9.69 2.46
N GLU A 50 13.80 -8.94 3.57
CA GLU A 50 13.22 -9.40 4.83
C GLU A 50 11.73 -9.77 4.67
N VAL A 51 10.95 -9.00 3.90
CA VAL A 51 9.50 -9.19 3.78
C VAL A 51 9.15 -10.15 2.65
N TYR A 52 9.86 -10.09 1.53
CA TYR A 52 9.51 -10.84 0.32
C TYR A 52 10.34 -12.12 0.13
N GLN A 53 11.46 -12.28 0.84
CA GLN A 53 12.36 -13.44 0.78
C GLN A 53 12.61 -13.95 -0.66
N SER A 54 12.38 -15.24 -0.93
CA SER A 54 12.57 -15.86 -2.25
C SER A 54 11.70 -15.23 -3.34
N SER A 55 10.56 -14.64 -2.98
CA SER A 55 9.65 -13.95 -3.90
C SER A 55 10.11 -12.52 -4.25
N ALA A 56 11.11 -11.96 -3.57
CA ALA A 56 11.57 -10.58 -3.80
C ALA A 56 11.96 -10.31 -5.26
N LYS A 57 12.62 -11.29 -5.90
CA LYS A 57 13.05 -11.17 -7.30
C LYS A 57 11.87 -11.07 -8.25
N GLU A 58 10.88 -11.95 -8.11
CA GLU A 58 9.74 -12.04 -9.02
C GLU A 58 8.72 -10.93 -8.80
N ILE A 59 8.41 -10.63 -7.53
CA ILE A 59 7.35 -9.70 -7.14
C ILE A 59 7.85 -8.25 -7.14
N VAL A 60 9.11 -8.02 -6.78
CA VAL A 60 9.65 -6.66 -6.63
C VAL A 60 10.69 -6.34 -7.69
N TYR A 61 11.82 -7.04 -7.70
CA TYR A 61 12.98 -6.59 -8.50
C TYR A 61 12.77 -6.65 -10.01
N ASN A 62 12.08 -7.68 -10.51
CA ASN A 62 11.77 -7.81 -11.93
C ASN A 62 10.56 -6.96 -12.36
N GLN A 63 9.73 -6.50 -11.41
CA GLN A 63 8.55 -5.69 -11.67
C GLN A 63 8.92 -4.21 -11.63
N LYS A 64 9.39 -3.67 -12.77
CA LYS A 64 9.93 -2.30 -12.85
C LYS A 64 9.04 -1.22 -12.23
N GLU A 65 7.73 -1.25 -12.53
CA GLU A 65 6.78 -0.28 -12.00
C GLU A 65 6.59 -0.44 -10.48
N TYR A 66 6.46 -1.68 -9.99
CA TYR A 66 6.30 -1.93 -8.56
C TYR A 66 7.56 -1.57 -7.76
N LEU A 67 8.74 -1.86 -8.31
CA LEU A 67 10.01 -1.41 -7.74
C LEU A 67 10.09 0.12 -7.67
N LYS A 68 9.59 0.80 -8.70
CA LYS A 68 9.49 2.27 -8.73
C LYS A 68 8.57 2.78 -7.63
N ASP A 69 7.42 2.14 -7.43
CA ASP A 69 6.47 2.45 -6.37
C ASP A 69 7.04 2.23 -4.97
N ILE A 70 7.75 1.11 -4.74
CA ILE A 70 8.41 0.81 -3.46
C ILE A 70 9.51 1.85 -3.17
N LYS A 71 10.33 2.21 -4.16
CA LYS A 71 11.33 3.27 -4.00
C LYS A 71 10.68 4.60 -3.66
N HIS A 72 9.59 4.96 -4.35
CA HIS A 72 8.86 6.19 -4.04
C HIS A 72 8.26 6.16 -2.63
N LEU A 73 7.69 5.02 -2.22
CA LEU A 73 7.13 4.79 -0.90
C LEU A 73 8.17 5.02 0.21
N LEU A 74 9.28 4.29 0.15
CA LEU A 74 10.32 4.31 1.18
C LEU A 74 11.04 5.66 1.28
N ARG A 75 11.31 6.32 0.13
CA ARG A 75 12.11 7.54 0.08
C ARG A 75 11.32 8.82 0.34
N ASN A 76 10.04 8.85 -0.05
CA ASN A 76 9.31 10.12 -0.17
C ASN A 76 7.95 10.14 0.53
N ARG A 77 7.35 8.97 0.81
CA ARG A 77 5.95 8.91 1.27
C ARG A 77 5.79 8.47 2.71
N ILE A 78 6.76 7.72 3.22
CA ILE A 78 6.85 7.36 4.63
C ILE A 78 7.69 8.41 5.34
N LEU A 79 7.09 9.08 6.32
CA LEU A 79 7.76 9.99 7.23
C LEU A 79 7.62 9.46 8.65
N ILE A 80 8.74 9.24 9.32
CA ILE A 80 8.76 8.91 10.74
C ILE A 80 9.24 10.14 11.50
N TYR A 81 8.44 10.62 12.44
CA TYR A 81 8.73 11.84 13.19
C TYR A 81 8.27 11.74 14.64
N GLU A 82 8.87 12.56 15.50
CA GLU A 82 8.47 12.68 16.89
C GLU A 82 7.48 13.85 17.06
N ASP A 83 6.40 13.61 17.80
CA ASP A 83 5.54 14.68 18.32
C ASP A 83 5.35 14.49 19.82
N SER A 84 6.13 15.23 20.61
CA SER A 84 6.09 15.16 22.07
C SER A 84 5.00 16.02 22.70
N ASN A 85 4.24 16.81 21.91
CA ASN A 85 3.15 17.61 22.44
C ASN A 85 1.84 16.81 22.45
N VAL A 86 1.51 16.25 23.61
CA VAL A 86 0.29 15.42 23.82
C VAL A 86 -1.00 16.13 23.38
N LYS A 87 -1.04 17.47 23.41
CA LYS A 87 -2.24 18.24 22.99
C LYS A 87 -2.43 18.26 21.47
N THR A 88 -1.37 18.06 20.69
CA THR A 88 -1.42 18.06 19.21
C THR A 88 -1.40 16.65 18.61
N GLN A 89 -1.08 15.64 19.42
CA GLN A 89 -1.08 14.24 19.00
C GLN A 89 -2.45 13.82 18.48
N LYS A 90 -2.51 13.50 17.19
CA LYS A 90 -3.73 12.98 16.56
C LYS A 90 -4.02 11.57 17.08
N LYS A 91 -5.29 11.30 17.40
CA LYS A 91 -5.75 9.93 17.65
C LYS A 91 -5.53 9.10 16.39
N CYS A 92 -4.78 8.01 16.52
CA CYS A 92 -4.45 7.13 15.41
C CYS A 92 -4.26 5.69 15.91
N LYS A 93 -4.14 4.75 14.97
CA LYS A 93 -3.95 3.33 15.26
C LYS A 93 -2.54 3.10 15.81
N LEU A 94 -2.42 2.24 16.82
CA LEU A 94 -1.10 1.82 17.31
C LEU A 94 -0.48 0.83 16.32
N LEU A 95 0.84 0.85 16.18
CA LEU A 95 1.55 -0.06 15.29
C LEU A 95 1.36 -1.53 15.74
N SER A 96 1.25 -1.80 17.04
CA SER A 96 0.91 -3.12 17.60
C SER A 96 -0.42 -3.68 17.10
N GLN A 97 -1.38 -2.81 16.77
CA GLN A 97 -2.68 -3.18 16.24
C GLN A 97 -2.66 -3.41 14.72
N VAL A 98 -1.56 -3.08 14.05
CA VAL A 98 -1.37 -3.34 12.62
C VAL A 98 -0.83 -4.75 12.45
N PRO A 99 -1.51 -5.64 11.70
CA PRO A 99 -0.99 -6.98 11.43
C PRO A 99 0.33 -6.94 10.66
N LEU A 100 1.12 -8.01 10.75
CA LEU A 100 2.32 -8.18 9.96
C LEU A 100 1.98 -8.52 8.49
N GLN A 101 2.85 -8.11 7.57
CA GLN A 101 2.80 -8.42 6.15
C GLN A 101 3.51 -9.75 5.87
N ASN A 102 2.94 -10.82 6.39
CA ASN A 102 3.51 -12.17 6.34
C ASN A 102 3.11 -12.97 5.10
N THR A 103 2.63 -12.31 4.03
CA THR A 103 2.19 -12.99 2.80
C THR A 103 3.30 -13.79 2.12
N TYR A 104 4.54 -13.32 2.19
CA TYR A 104 5.70 -13.94 1.53
C TYR A 104 6.75 -14.47 2.51
N ASN A 105 6.61 -14.13 3.78
CA ASN A 105 7.47 -14.56 4.87
C ASN A 105 6.59 -14.84 6.09
N GLU A 106 6.26 -16.11 6.31
CA GLU A 106 5.40 -16.54 7.43
C GLU A 106 6.11 -16.40 8.79
N ASP A 107 7.44 -16.48 8.79
CA ASP A 107 8.30 -16.36 9.98
C ASP A 107 8.58 -14.90 10.37
N LEU A 108 7.93 -13.94 9.70
CA LEU A 108 8.12 -12.52 9.99
C LEU A 108 7.68 -12.21 11.43
N THR A 109 8.59 -11.66 12.24
CA THR A 109 8.31 -11.28 13.62
C THR A 109 8.24 -9.77 13.80
N ARG A 110 7.40 -9.32 14.74
CA ARG A 110 7.36 -7.93 15.17
C ARG A 110 8.64 -7.57 15.91
N ASP A 111 9.11 -6.33 15.74
CA ASP A 111 10.25 -5.82 16.50
C ASP A 111 9.88 -5.69 17.98
N THR A 112 10.66 -6.29 18.88
CA THR A 112 10.43 -6.21 20.33
C THR A 112 10.69 -4.80 20.87
N LYS A 113 11.66 -4.11 20.27
CA LYS A 113 11.95 -2.68 20.48
C LYS A 113 12.24 -2.05 19.14
N ILE A 114 11.59 -0.93 18.86
CA ILE A 114 11.79 -0.21 17.60
C ILE A 114 13.03 0.66 17.68
N ASP A 115 14.04 0.29 16.90
CA ASP A 115 15.17 1.14 16.56
C ASP A 115 14.89 1.82 15.21
N LEU A 116 14.67 3.13 15.22
CA LEU A 116 14.32 3.89 14.02
C LEU A 116 15.40 3.84 12.93
N SER A 117 16.66 3.59 13.31
CA SER A 117 17.76 3.49 12.35
C SER A 117 17.67 2.22 11.49
N ASN A 118 17.04 1.16 12.00
CA ASN A 118 16.91 -0.14 11.35
C ASN A 118 15.46 -0.58 11.12
N PHE A 119 14.49 0.24 11.52
CA PHE A 119 13.08 -0.06 11.37
C PHE A 119 12.68 -0.29 9.92
N ASN A 120 12.05 -1.43 9.65
CA ASN A 120 11.51 -1.78 8.35
C ASN A 120 9.98 -1.59 8.35
N PRO A 121 9.44 -0.50 7.74
CA PRO A 121 8.01 -0.29 7.71
C PRO A 121 7.25 -1.34 6.89
N LEU A 122 7.89 -1.98 5.90
CA LEU A 122 7.25 -2.95 5.01
C LEU A 122 6.78 -4.22 5.75
N LYS A 123 7.28 -4.46 6.97
CA LYS A 123 6.87 -5.60 7.81
C LYS A 123 5.41 -5.54 8.23
N TYR A 124 4.77 -4.37 8.14
CA TYR A 124 3.45 -4.11 8.67
C TYR A 124 2.45 -3.87 7.53
N LYS A 125 1.22 -4.35 7.68
CA LYS A 125 0.09 -4.09 6.76
C LYS A 125 -0.44 -2.66 6.91
N LEU A 126 0.43 -1.69 6.65
CA LEU A 126 0.11 -0.28 6.65
C LEU A 126 -0.58 0.10 5.33
N ASP A 127 -1.30 1.21 5.33
CA ASP A 127 -2.09 1.71 4.21
C ASP A 127 -1.20 2.38 3.15
N PHE A 128 -0.21 1.65 2.62
CA PHE A 128 0.81 2.14 1.69
C PHE A 128 0.25 2.70 0.39
N PHE A 129 -0.84 2.14 -0.13
CA PHE A 129 -1.38 2.51 -1.43
C PHE A 129 -2.78 3.12 -1.34
N ALA A 130 -3.21 3.49 -0.13
CA ALA A 130 -4.51 4.11 0.08
C ALA A 130 -4.54 5.58 -0.38
N ASN A 131 -5.77 6.09 -0.59
CA ASN A 131 -6.00 7.49 -0.92
C ASN A 131 -5.97 8.32 0.36
N GLY A 132 -5.12 9.36 0.43
CA GLY A 132 -5.02 10.26 1.58
C GLY A 132 -3.71 10.14 2.38
N THR A 133 -3.76 10.53 3.65
CA THR A 133 -2.62 10.44 4.57
C THR A 133 -3.03 9.64 5.79
N TYR A 134 -2.27 8.61 6.10
CA TYR A 134 -2.51 7.68 7.20
C TYR A 134 -1.44 7.83 8.26
N LEU A 135 -1.83 7.72 9.51
CA LEU A 135 -0.97 7.92 10.66
C LEU A 135 -1.05 6.70 11.57
N TYR A 136 0.09 6.25 12.06
CA TYR A 136 0.22 5.19 13.05
C TYR A 136 1.18 5.65 14.13
N ARG A 137 0.88 5.31 15.38
CA ARG A 137 1.77 5.61 16.50
C ARG A 137 2.59 4.38 16.85
N ILE A 138 3.90 4.57 17.03
CA ILE A 138 4.77 3.54 17.59
C ILE A 138 4.47 3.42 19.09
N ASP A 139 4.08 2.21 19.49
CA ASP A 139 3.68 1.87 20.86
C ASP A 139 4.68 2.38 21.91
N ASN A 140 4.16 2.93 23.00
CA ASN A 140 4.95 3.44 24.13
C ASN A 140 5.99 4.51 23.77
N THR A 141 5.84 5.20 22.64
CA THR A 141 6.70 6.32 22.23
C THR A 141 5.88 7.53 21.77
N ASN A 142 6.59 8.63 21.48
CA ASN A 142 6.05 9.81 20.81
C ASN A 142 6.35 9.80 19.30
N TYR A 143 6.78 8.67 18.74
CA TYR A 143 7.04 8.55 17.31
C TYR A 143 5.79 8.12 16.54
N PHE A 144 5.63 8.74 15.38
CA PHE A 144 4.55 8.48 14.46
C PHE A 144 5.09 8.12 13.08
N ILE A 145 4.39 7.21 12.41
CA ILE A 145 4.62 6.83 11.01
C ILE A 145 3.49 7.44 10.21
N GLN A 146 3.82 8.44 9.38
CA GLN A 146 2.91 9.03 8.42
C GLN A 146 3.16 8.45 7.04
N ILE A 147 2.08 8.06 6.37
CA ILE A 147 2.10 7.51 5.01
C ILE A 147 1.22 8.39 4.15
N THR A 148 1.82 8.99 3.14
CA THR A 148 1.11 9.91 2.24
C THR A 148 0.83 9.23 0.91
N SER A 149 -0.34 9.45 0.33
CA SER A 149 -0.72 8.90 -0.97
C SER A 149 0.20 9.37 -2.10
N GLN A 150 0.50 8.47 -3.04
CA GLN A 150 1.26 8.74 -4.27
C GLN A 150 0.57 9.74 -5.22
N TYR A 151 -0.71 9.99 -4.98
CA TYR A 151 -1.52 10.93 -5.75
C TYR A 151 -1.48 12.36 -5.19
N ARG A 152 -0.89 12.56 -4.00
CA ARG A 152 -0.75 13.91 -3.44
C ARG A 152 0.30 14.66 -4.26
N LYS A 153 -0.10 15.76 -4.90
CA LYS A 153 0.87 16.72 -5.46
C LYS A 153 1.72 17.25 -4.32
N ASN A 154 3.05 17.13 -4.42
CA ASN A 154 3.97 17.74 -3.48
C ASN A 154 3.69 19.25 -3.46
N LEU A 155 2.94 19.71 -2.45
CA LEU A 155 2.92 21.11 -2.06
C LEU A 155 4.26 21.31 -1.37
N LYS A 156 5.28 21.72 -2.15
CA LYS A 156 6.51 22.24 -1.58
C LYS A 156 6.11 23.41 -0.67
N ASN A 157 6.36 23.26 0.63
CA ASN A 157 6.52 24.40 1.53
C ASN A 157 7.93 24.93 1.37
#